data_AF-A0A1S2R8M0-F1
#
_entry.id   AF-A0A1S2R8M0-F1
#
_cell.length_a   1.000
_cell.length_b   1.000
_cell.length_c   1.000
_cell.angle_alpha   90.00
_cell.angle_beta   90.00
_cell.angle_gamma   90.00
#
_symmetry.space_group_name_H-M   'P 1'
#
loop_
_entity.id
_entity.type
_entity.pdbx_description
1 polymer ?
#
loop_
_entity_poly.entity_id
_entity_poly.type
_entity_poly.pdbx_seq_one_letter_code
_entity_poly.pdbx_strand_id
1 'polypeptide(L)' 'MNVSIELHFISNENKVMRRGEFPLRRKRPEEVAFEFWKQIKREMPFGGELVRVKASGEDITELVMELEKAPLKD' A
#
# COMPACT_ATOMS: atom_id res chain seq x y z
N MET A 1 2.98 1.28 18.71
CA MET A 1 2.59 0.06 17.98
C MET A 1 3.05 0.19 16.55
N ASN A 2 3.71 -0.84 16.04
CA ASN A 2 4.08 -0.95 14.63
C ASN A 2 3.04 -1.83 13.93
N VAL A 3 2.88 -1.63 12.64
CA VAL A 3 2.06 -2.44 11.76
C VAL A 3 2.94 -3.01 10.66
N SER A 4 2.80 -4.31 10.38
CA SER A 4 3.47 -4.92 9.24
C SER A 4 2.57 -4.78 8.02
N ILE A 5 3.05 -4.12 6.98
CA ILE A 5 2.32 -3.98 5.71
C ILE A 5 2.95 -4.90 4.68
N GLU A 6 2.12 -5.68 3.99
CA GLU A 6 2.49 -6.54 2.87
C GLU A 6 1.69 -6.11 1.63
N LEU A 7 2.41 -5.71 0.58
CA LEU A 7 1.87 -5.28 -0.70
C LEU A 7 2.22 -6.29 -1.78
N HIS A 8 1.22 -6.72 -2.54
CA HIS A 8 1.38 -7.51 -3.75
C HIS A 8 0.91 -6.67 -4.92
N PHE A 9 1.76 -6.51 -5.92
CA PHE A 9 1.46 -5.74 -7.11
C PHE A 9 2.09 -6.37 -8.34
N ILE A 10 1.54 -6.08 -9.51
CA ILE A 10 2.11 -6.49 -10.79
C ILE A 10 2.88 -5.31 -11.37
N SER A 11 4.16 -5.52 -11.69
CA SER A 11 4.98 -4.53 -12.40
C SER A 11 5.70 -5.24 -13.54
N ASN A 12 5.57 -4.72 -14.76
CA ASN A 12 6.14 -5.30 -15.97
C ASN A 12 5.91 -6.82 -16.08
N GLU A 13 4.64 -7.24 -15.96
CA GLU A 13 4.18 -8.64 -15.97
C GLU A 13 4.69 -9.54 -14.83
N ASN A 14 5.51 -9.00 -13.91
CA ASN A 14 6.03 -9.72 -12.77
C ASN A 14 5.19 -9.45 -11.52
N LYS A 15 4.87 -10.52 -10.78
CA LYS A 15 4.26 -10.41 -9.46
C LYS A 15 5.34 -10.07 -8.44
N VAL A 16 5.22 -8.90 -7.83
CA VAL A 16 6.16 -8.40 -6.82
C VAL A 16 5.45 -8.36 -5.48
N MET A 17 6.13 -8.87 -4.45
CA MET A 17 5.70 -8.75 -3.06
C MET A 17 6.71 -7.89 -2.31
N ARG A 18 6.21 -6.86 -1.62
CA ARG A 18 6.98 -5.97 -0.75
C ARG A 18 6.37 -5.96 0.64
N ARG A 19 7.22 -6.14 1.65
CA ARG A 19 6.81 -6.07 3.04
C ARG A 19 7.65 -5.03 3.78
N GLY A 20 7.02 -4.31 4.69
CA GLY A 20 7.68 -3.37 5.58
C GLY A 20 6.99 -3.30 6.94
N GLU A 21 7.73 -2.87 7.96
CA GLU A 21 7.16 -2.56 9.27
C GLU A 21 7.19 -1.05 9.47
N PHE A 22 6.03 -0.51 9.81
CA PHE A 22 5.83 0.93 9.91
C PHE A 22 5.23 1.29 11.26
N PRO A 23 5.66 2.41 11.85
CA PRO A 23 5.06 2.88 13.10
C PRO A 23 3.68 3.47 12.80
N LEU A 24 2.65 3.02 13.52
CA LEU A 24 1.27 3.41 13.26
C LEU A 24 1.02 4.92 13.53
N ARG A 25 1.80 5.55 14.43
CA ARG A 25 1.82 7.01 14.74
C ARG A 25 0.46 7.75 14.65
N ARG A 26 -0.62 7.15 15.17
CA ARG A 26 -2.02 7.67 15.13
C ARG A 26 -2.68 7.69 13.75
N LYS A 27 -2.06 7.14 12.71
CA LYS A 27 -2.65 6.85 11.41
C LYS A 27 -3.38 5.51 11.45
N ARG A 28 -4.27 5.30 10.50
CA ARG A 28 -4.90 3.98 10.30
C ARG A 28 -3.98 3.07 9.46
N PRO A 29 -4.03 1.74 9.63
CA PRO A 29 -3.21 0.81 8.85
C PRO A 29 -3.31 1.01 7.33
N GLU A 30 -4.51 1.30 6.82
CA GLU A 30 -4.77 1.56 5.41
C GLU A 30 -4.11 2.85 4.91
N GLU A 31 -3.99 3.87 5.75
CA GLU A 31 -3.32 5.13 5.39
C GLU A 31 -1.81 4.92 5.30
N VAL A 32 -1.24 4.15 6.24
CA VAL A 32 0.17 3.77 6.21
C VAL A 32 0.48 2.90 5.00
N ALA A 33 -0.40 1.94 4.69
CA ALA A 33 -0.24 1.08 3.52
C ALA A 33 -0.35 1.87 2.20
N PHE A 34 -1.27 2.83 2.13
CA PHE A 34 -1.41 3.73 1.00
C PHE A 34 -0.17 4.62 0.81
N GLU A 35 0.40 5.18 1.88
CA GLU A 35 1.66 5.92 1.81
C GLU A 35 2.81 5.06 1.30
N PHE A 36 2.91 3.83 1.79
CA PHE A 36 3.90 2.87 1.31
C PHE A 36 3.70 2.57 -0.18
N TRP A 37 2.46 2.35 -0.62
CA TRP A 37 2.15 2.14 -2.03
C TRP A 37 2.52 3.33 -2.91
N LYS A 38 2.22 4.57 -2.47
CA LYS A 38 2.61 5.80 -3.17
C LYS A 38 4.12 5.93 -3.29
N GLN A 39 4.87 5.55 -2.25
CA GLN A 39 6.32 5.56 -2.31
C GLN A 39 6.83 4.58 -3.37
N ILE A 40 6.35 3.33 -3.38
CA ILE A 40 6.74 2.34 -4.38
C ILE A 40 6.39 2.82 -5.80
N LYS A 41 5.20 3.39 -6.02
CA LYS A 41 4.81 3.96 -7.31
C LYS A 41 5.75 5.08 -7.78
N ARG A 42 6.29 5.90 -6.87
CA ARG A 42 7.26 6.96 -7.20
C ARG A 42 8.62 6.40 -7.61
N GLU A 43 9.00 5.26 -7.06
CA GLU A 43 10.28 4.59 -7.35
C GLU A 43 10.20 3.71 -8.63
N MET A 44 9.00 3.43 -9.15
CA MET A 44 8.79 2.56 -10.31
C MET A 44 8.60 3.33 -11.63
N PRO A 45 9.55 3.28 -12.58
CA PRO A 45 9.46 4.01 -13.84
C PRO A 45 8.32 3.52 -14.76
N PHE A 46 7.95 2.25 -14.67
CA PHE A 46 6.89 1.64 -15.49
C PHE A 46 5.54 1.50 -14.75
N GLY A 47 5.45 2.07 -13.54
CA GLY A 47 4.29 1.90 -12.67
C GLY A 47 4.11 0.47 -12.14
N GLY A 48 2.97 0.25 -11.51
CA GLY A 48 2.53 -1.05 -11.03
C GLY A 48 1.05 -1.02 -10.68
N GLU A 49 0.40 -2.17 -10.80
CA GLU A 49 -1.00 -2.36 -10.44
C GLU A 49 -1.10 -3.07 -9.09
N LEU A 50 -1.79 -2.44 -8.13
CA LEU A 50 -1.98 -3.01 -6.81
C LEU A 50 -2.96 -4.18 -6.87
N VAL A 51 -2.51 -5.36 -6.45
CA VAL A 51 -3.32 -6.58 -6.44
C VAL A 51 -3.86 -6.89 -5.06
N ARG A 52 -3.02 -6.74 -4.03
CA ARG A 52 -3.39 -7.09 -2.65
C ARG A 52 -2.61 -6.30 -1.62
N VAL A 53 -3.28 -5.93 -0.54
CA VAL A 53 -2.68 -5.32 0.65
C VAL A 53 -3.08 -6.08 1.89
N LYS A 54 -2.10 -6.40 2.74
CA LYS A 54 -2.35 -6.87 4.09
C LYS A 54 -1.70 -5.98 5.13
N ALA A 55 -2.43 -5.70 6.20
CA ALA A 55 -1.92 -5.06 7.41
C ALA A 55 -2.01 -6.04 8.57
N SER A 56 -0.88 -6.40 9.17
CA SER A 56 -0.80 -7.37 10.28
C SER A 56 -1.50 -8.71 10.00
N GLY A 57 -1.60 -9.11 8.73
CA GLY A 57 -2.28 -10.33 8.28
C GLY A 57 -3.73 -10.13 7.82
N GLU A 58 -4.35 -8.99 8.12
CA GLU A 58 -5.70 -8.65 7.68
C GLU A 58 -5.68 -8.04 6.27
N ASP A 59 -6.62 -8.46 5.42
CA ASP A 59 -6.75 -7.93 4.07
C ASP A 59 -7.43 -6.56 4.11
N ILE A 60 -6.72 -5.54 3.62
CA ILE A 60 -7.18 -4.14 3.60
C ILE A 60 -7.14 -3.57 2.19
N THR A 61 -7.15 -4.44 1.18
CA THR A 61 -6.97 -4.06 -0.23
C THR A 61 -8.00 -3.02 -0.67
N GLU A 62 -9.28 -3.26 -0.34
CA GLU A 62 -10.37 -2.36 -0.69
C GLU A 62 -10.21 -0.97 -0.06
N LEU A 63 -9.85 -0.91 1.23
CA LEU A 63 -9.65 0.35 1.96
C LEU A 63 -8.53 1.20 1.32
N VAL A 64 -7.44 0.56 0.90
CA VAL A 64 -6.32 1.25 0.23
C VAL A 64 -6.72 1.71 -1.18
N MET A 65 -7.50 0.92 -1.91
CA MET A 65 -8.02 1.32 -3.22
C MET A 65 -9.02 2.48 -3.13
N GLU A 66 -9.84 2.53 -2.07
CA GLU A 66 -10.73 3.66 -1.81
C GLU A 66 -9.94 4.94 -1.53
N LEU A 67 -8.86 4.86 -0.73
CA LEU A 67 -7.95 5.98 -0.49
C LEU A 67 -7.24 6.47 -1.77
N GLU A 68 -6.93 5.56 -2.70
CA GLU A 68 -6.35 5.93 -4.00
C GLU A 68 -7.35 6.65 -4.91
N LYS A 69 -8.63 6.30 -4.83
CA LYS A 69 -9.72 6.89 -5.63
C LYS A 69 -10.23 8.22 -5.06
N ALA A 70 -10.08 8.45 -3.77
CA ALA A 70 -10.50 9.71 -3.15
C ALA A 70 -9.65 10.87 -3.69
N PRO A 71 -10.23 11.89 -4.35
CA PRO A 71 -9.49 13.11 -4.64
C PRO A 71 -9.05 13.71 -3.31
N LEU A 72 -7.75 14.03 -3.21
CA LEU A 72 -7.21 14.82 -2.09
C LEU A 72 -8.12 16.04 -1.92
N LYS A 73 -8.89 16.09 -0.85
CA LYS A 73 -9.51 17.34 -0.40
C LYS A 73 -8.36 18.17 0.14
N ASP A 74 -7.84 19.07 -0.69
CA ASP A 74 -7.09 20.26 -0.29
C ASP A 74 -7.92 21.09 0.73
#